data_AF-A0A6P2B3U1-F1
#
_entry.id   AF-A0A6P2B3U1-F1
#
_cell.length_a   1.000
_cell.length_b   1.000
_cell.length_c   1.000
_cell.angle_alpha   90.00
_cell.angle_beta   90.00
_cell.angle_gamma   90.00
#
_symmetry.space_group_name_H-M   'P 1'
#
loop_
_entity.id
_entity.type
_entity.pdbx_description
1 polymer ?
#
loop_
_entity_poly.entity_id
_entity_poly.type
_entity_poly.pdbx_seq_one_letter_code
_entity_poly.pdbx_strand_id
1 'polypeptide(L)'
;MIVVTVILGIFAGGIIVFGLRGAQTRTAVNRTLPALITFAVLGFMTAFYAFGQYLNALLPVELEPITTSAEYEARQPLPVGEMALFVGEMAGFTPVRTAATFGLVLDDGATLTITGTTYNDLLWDVTENESRFLPEGAGVVVQARALENDRLLAYTVFQGTHDEFRDYMPRYATMPLVTAISSLILAVICVVLPFYKRRKLPA
;
A
#
# COMPACT_ATOMS: atom_id res chain seq x y z
N MET A 1 3.29 0.36 8.20
CA MET A 1 1.89 0.42 8.70
C MET A 1 1.62 -0.58 9.82
N ILE A 2 1.85 -1.88 9.61
CA ILE A 2 1.58 -2.91 10.63
C ILE A 2 2.29 -2.67 11.97
N VAL A 3 3.53 -2.17 11.95
CA VAL A 3 4.29 -1.78 13.16
C VAL A 3 3.54 -0.71 13.97
N VAL A 4 2.95 0.27 13.31
CA VAL A 4 2.17 1.34 13.98
C VAL A 4 0.94 0.73 14.64
N THR A 5 0.21 -0.16 13.96
CA THR A 5 -0.94 -0.87 14.53
C THR A 5 -0.56 -1.69 15.76
N VAL A 6 0.58 -2.39 15.72
CA VAL A 6 1.09 -3.15 16.88
C VAL A 6 1.40 -2.22 18.06
N ILE A 7 2.10 -1.11 17.81
CA ILE A 7 2.43 -0.11 18.85
C ILE A 7 1.15 0.49 19.46
N LEU A 8 0.19 0.88 18.63
CA LEU A 8 -1.12 1.37 19.10
C LEU A 8 -1.82 0.32 19.97
N GLY A 9 -1.79 -0.94 19.56
CA GLY A 9 -2.35 -2.06 20.31
C GLY A 9 -1.69 -2.25 21.67
N ILE A 10 -0.36 -2.16 21.76
CA ILE A 10 0.39 -2.27 23.01
C ILE A 10 0.03 -1.12 23.97
N PHE A 11 0.03 0.13 23.49
CA PHE A 11 -0.31 1.28 24.35
C PHE A 11 -1.76 1.27 24.80
N ALA A 12 -2.71 1.00 23.90
CA ALA A 12 -4.11 0.86 24.25
C ALA A 12 -4.31 -0.30 25.24
N GLY A 13 -3.65 -1.43 25.02
CA GLY A 13 -3.65 -2.59 25.91
C GLY A 13 -3.15 -2.23 27.32
N GLY A 14 -2.07 -1.46 27.42
CA GLY A 14 -1.56 -0.96 28.70
C GLY A 14 -2.60 -0.13 29.46
N ILE A 15 -3.28 0.80 28.78
CA ILE A 15 -4.34 1.62 29.40
C ILE A 15 -5.52 0.76 29.82
N ILE A 16 -5.90 -0.24 29.02
CA ILE A 16 -7.00 -1.15 29.35
C ILE A 16 -6.67 -1.99 30.59
N VAL A 17 -5.48 -2.59 30.63
CA VAL A 17 -5.07 -3.50 31.71
C VAL A 17 -4.83 -2.75 33.02
N PHE A 18 -4.02 -1.68 32.99
CA PHE A 18 -3.61 -0.98 34.21
C PHE A 18 -4.57 0.14 34.61
N GLY A 19 -5.22 0.80 33.65
CA GLY A 19 -6.19 1.86 33.92
C GLY A 19 -7.60 1.32 34.09
N LEU A 20 -8.18 0.80 33.01
CA LEU A 20 -9.61 0.47 32.97
C LEU A 20 -9.98 -0.74 33.84
N ARG A 21 -9.14 -1.79 33.87
CA ARG A 21 -9.41 -3.01 34.65
C ARG A 21 -9.37 -2.74 36.15
N GLY A 22 -8.42 -1.91 36.60
CA GLY A 22 -8.26 -1.47 37.99
C GLY A 22 -9.27 -0.41 38.46
N ALA A 23 -10.03 0.20 37.56
CA ALA A 23 -11.02 1.21 37.92
C ALA A 23 -12.18 0.62 38.74
N GLN A 24 -12.38 1.15 39.95
CA GLN A 24 -13.50 0.79 40.85
C GLN A 24 -14.65 1.81 40.85
N THR A 25 -14.45 2.99 40.26
CA THR A 25 -15.45 4.07 40.21
C THR A 25 -15.65 4.60 38.79
N ARG A 26 -16.81 5.19 38.51
CA ARG A 26 -17.09 5.82 37.20
C ARG A 26 -16.14 6.98 36.90
N THR A 27 -15.73 7.74 37.92
CA THR A 27 -14.77 8.84 37.78
C THR A 27 -13.42 8.33 37.29
N ALA A 28 -12.93 7.20 37.79
CA ALA A 28 -11.69 6.59 37.31
C ALA A 28 -11.79 6.15 35.84
N VAL A 29 -12.92 5.55 35.43
CA VAL A 29 -13.17 5.21 34.02
C VAL A 29 -13.21 6.46 33.14
N ASN A 30 -13.91 7.51 33.58
CA ASN A 30 -14.02 8.77 32.84
C ASN A 30 -12.67 9.46 32.62
N ARG A 31 -11.69 9.27 33.51
CA ARG A 31 -10.32 9.79 33.32
C ARG A 31 -9.56 9.06 32.20
N THR A 32 -9.81 7.76 32.03
CA THR A 32 -9.19 6.96 30.96
C THR A 32 -9.89 7.08 29.60
N LEU A 33 -11.14 7.56 29.61
CA LEU A 33 -12.01 7.62 28.44
C LEU A 33 -11.45 8.47 27.28
N PRO A 34 -10.89 9.68 27.51
CA PRO A 34 -10.33 10.48 26.42
C PRO A 34 -9.19 9.76 25.70
N ALA A 35 -8.28 9.12 26.44
CA ALA A 35 -7.17 8.39 25.84
C ALA A 35 -7.66 7.21 25.00
N LEU A 36 -8.62 6.42 25.51
CA LEU A 36 -9.21 5.29 24.77
C LEU A 36 -9.95 5.75 23.52
N ILE A 37 -10.67 6.87 23.57
CA ILE A 37 -11.31 7.46 22.38
C ILE A 37 -10.25 7.89 21.35
N THR A 38 -9.16 8.52 21.79
CA THR A 38 -8.06 8.88 20.88
C THR A 38 -7.47 7.64 20.19
N PHE A 39 -7.20 6.57 20.93
CA PHE A 39 -6.74 5.31 20.33
C PHE A 39 -7.77 4.70 19.38
N ALA A 40 -9.07 4.83 19.68
CA ALA A 40 -10.11 4.39 18.77
C ALA A 40 -10.12 5.16 17.46
N VAL A 41 -10.04 6.50 17.52
CA VAL A 41 -9.97 7.36 16.32
C VAL A 41 -8.73 7.03 15.49
N LEU A 42 -7.56 6.89 16.13
CA LEU A 42 -6.32 6.50 15.45
C LEU A 42 -6.44 5.11 14.82
N GLY A 43 -7.08 4.15 15.50
CA GLY A 43 -7.38 2.83 14.95
C GLY A 43 -8.28 2.90 13.73
N PHE A 44 -9.36 3.69 13.76
CA PHE A 44 -10.24 3.90 12.59
C PHE A 44 -9.52 4.56 11.42
N MET A 45 -8.73 5.61 11.66
CA MET A 45 -7.95 6.26 10.60
C MET A 45 -6.93 5.31 9.98
N THR A 46 -6.24 4.52 10.80
CA THR A 46 -5.29 3.50 10.33
C THR A 46 -6.01 2.43 9.52
N ALA A 47 -7.18 1.98 9.96
CA ALA A 47 -7.98 0.99 9.25
C ALA A 47 -8.46 1.51 7.89
N PHE A 48 -8.96 2.74 7.83
CA PHE A 48 -9.41 3.37 6.59
C PHE A 48 -8.27 3.53 5.58
N TYR A 49 -7.12 4.02 6.03
CA TYR A 49 -5.94 4.16 5.18
C TYR A 49 -5.44 2.80 4.68
N ALA A 50 -5.33 1.79 5.57
CA ALA A 50 -4.89 0.45 5.20
C ALA A 50 -5.88 -0.23 4.23
N PHE A 51 -7.18 0.02 4.38
CA PHE A 51 -8.18 -0.45 3.43
C PHE A 51 -8.05 0.22 2.05
N GLY A 52 -7.74 1.52 2.00
CA GLY A 52 -7.40 2.21 0.75
C GLY A 52 -6.17 1.60 0.07
N GLN A 53 -5.13 1.26 0.84
CA GLN A 53 -3.95 0.56 0.33
C GLN A 53 -4.29 -0.85 -0.18
N TYR A 54 -5.19 -1.56 0.48
CA TYR A 54 -5.70 -2.86 0.01
C TYR A 54 -6.39 -2.75 -1.36
N LEU A 55 -7.30 -1.78 -1.52
CA LEU A 55 -7.98 -1.55 -2.80
C LEU A 55 -6.99 -1.16 -3.91
N ASN A 56 -6.05 -0.27 -3.61
CA ASN A 56 -5.00 0.13 -4.56
C ASN A 56 -4.10 -1.04 -4.96
N ALA A 57 -3.83 -1.98 -4.05
CA ALA A 57 -3.06 -3.19 -4.33
C ALA A 57 -3.82 -4.21 -5.20
N LEU A 58 -5.15 -4.15 -5.26
CA LEU A 58 -5.95 -5.03 -6.13
C LEU A 58 -6.19 -4.45 -7.51
N LEU A 59 -6.18 -3.12 -7.64
CA LEU A 59 -6.40 -2.41 -8.91
C LEU A 59 -5.56 -2.95 -10.09
N PRO A 60 -4.25 -3.29 -9.96
CA PRO A 60 -3.47 -3.78 -11.10
C PRO A 60 -3.94 -5.13 -11.66
N VAL A 61 -4.61 -5.97 -10.87
CA VAL A 61 -5.06 -7.32 -11.30
C VAL A 61 -6.25 -7.24 -12.26
N GLU A 62 -6.98 -6.12 -12.25
CA GLU A 62 -8.15 -5.89 -13.11
C GLU A 62 -7.79 -5.19 -14.43
N LEU A 63 -6.57 -4.67 -14.57
CA LEU A 63 -6.12 -3.99 -15.78
C LEU A 63 -5.78 -4.99 -16.87
N GLU A 64 -6.26 -4.75 -18.09
CA GLU A 64 -5.82 -5.50 -19.25
C GLU A 64 -4.37 -5.14 -19.60
N PRO A 65 -3.47 -6.14 -19.73
CA PRO A 65 -2.08 -5.89 -20.05
C PRO A 65 -1.92 -5.31 -21.45
N ILE A 66 -0.99 -4.39 -21.59
CA ILE A 66 -0.52 -3.84 -22.87
C ILE A 66 0.81 -4.51 -23.16
N THR A 67 0.85 -5.26 -24.25
CA THR A 67 2.00 -6.09 -24.67
C THR A 67 2.64 -5.59 -25.96
N THR A 68 1.95 -4.74 -26.73
CA THR A 68 2.41 -4.24 -28.03
C THR A 68 2.23 -2.73 -28.18
N SER A 69 2.99 -2.11 -29.08
CA SER A 69 2.86 -0.67 -29.37
C SER A 69 1.51 -0.32 -29.98
N ALA A 70 0.95 -1.20 -30.81
CA ALA A 70 -0.37 -1.01 -31.40
C ALA A 70 -1.48 -0.97 -30.33
N GLU A 71 -1.40 -1.81 -29.30
CA GLU A 71 -2.33 -1.78 -28.15
C GLU A 71 -2.18 -0.49 -27.34
N TYR A 72 -0.94 -0.02 -27.17
CA TYR A 72 -0.67 1.24 -26.48
C TYR A 72 -1.25 2.44 -27.25
N GLU A 73 -0.97 2.52 -28.56
CA GLU A 73 -1.48 3.58 -29.43
C GLU A 73 -3.01 3.60 -29.50
N ALA A 74 -3.65 2.42 -29.54
CA ALA A 74 -5.11 2.31 -29.55
C ALA A 74 -5.77 2.84 -28.26
N ARG A 75 -5.03 2.90 -27.15
CA ARG A 75 -5.50 3.42 -25.85
C ARG A 75 -5.13 4.89 -25.63
N GLN A 76 -4.42 5.53 -26.57
CA GLN A 76 -4.05 6.93 -26.44
C GLN A 76 -5.16 7.91 -26.84
N PRO A 77 -5.22 9.10 -26.22
CA PRO A 77 -4.41 9.51 -25.06
C PRO A 77 -4.92 8.86 -23.77
N LEU A 78 -4.00 8.39 -22.92
CA LEU A 78 -4.36 7.95 -21.58
C LEU A 78 -4.68 9.17 -20.70
N PRO A 79 -5.87 9.27 -20.10
CA PRO A 79 -6.21 10.32 -19.14
C PRO A 79 -5.14 10.45 -18.04
N VAL A 80 -4.79 11.69 -17.70
CA VAL A 80 -3.83 11.96 -16.62
C VAL A 80 -4.34 11.33 -15.32
N GLY A 81 -3.48 10.51 -14.70
CA GLY A 81 -3.82 9.76 -13.48
C GLY A 81 -4.31 8.34 -13.71
N GLU A 82 -4.61 7.95 -14.96
CA GLU A 82 -5.00 6.58 -15.29
C GLU A 82 -3.83 5.61 -15.14
N MET A 83 -4.12 4.41 -14.64
CA MET A 83 -3.15 3.34 -14.45
C MET A 83 -3.23 2.39 -15.63
N ALA A 84 -2.08 2.04 -16.20
CA ALA A 84 -1.94 1.02 -17.24
C ALA A 84 -0.94 -0.05 -16.79
N LEU A 85 -1.16 -1.27 -17.25
CA LEU A 85 -0.29 -2.40 -17.00
C LEU A 85 0.44 -2.74 -18.30
N PHE A 86 1.76 -2.68 -18.28
CA PHE A 86 2.61 -3.03 -19.42
C PHE A 86 3.35 -4.32 -19.14
N VAL A 87 3.50 -5.15 -20.16
CA VAL A 87 4.26 -6.40 -20.10
C VAL A 87 5.30 -6.36 -21.21
N GLY A 88 6.52 -6.72 -20.88
CA GLY A 88 7.62 -6.72 -21.83
C GLY A 88 8.95 -7.08 -21.20
N GLU A 89 10.03 -6.80 -21.90
CA GLU A 89 11.39 -7.04 -21.45
C GLU A 89 12.07 -5.74 -21.02
N MET A 90 12.84 -5.80 -19.94
CA MET A 90 13.61 -4.66 -19.46
C MET A 90 14.74 -4.32 -20.46
N ALA A 91 14.83 -3.07 -20.91
CA ALA A 91 15.83 -2.63 -21.88
C ALA A 91 16.45 -1.29 -21.51
N GLY A 92 17.76 -1.25 -21.31
CA GLY A 92 18.46 -0.02 -20.96
C GLY A 92 18.03 0.60 -19.62
N PHE A 93 19.01 1.14 -18.90
CA PHE A 93 18.78 1.73 -17.60
C PHE A 93 19.58 3.02 -17.43
N THR A 94 18.90 4.13 -17.10
CA THR A 94 19.56 5.40 -16.80
C THR A 94 19.11 5.91 -15.43
N PRO A 95 19.96 5.79 -14.39
CA PRO A 95 19.66 6.40 -13.10
C PRO A 95 19.81 7.92 -13.20
N VAL A 96 18.77 8.65 -12.83
CA VAL A 96 18.83 10.09 -12.54
C VAL A 96 18.64 10.23 -11.03
N ARG A 97 19.36 11.15 -10.38
CA ARG A 97 19.48 11.28 -8.91
C ARG A 97 18.21 11.00 -8.07
N THR A 98 17.02 11.31 -8.58
CA THR A 98 15.72 11.13 -7.90
C THR A 98 14.69 10.32 -8.70
N ALA A 99 15.05 9.83 -9.89
CA ALA A 99 14.17 9.10 -10.79
C ALA A 99 14.98 8.15 -11.66
N ALA A 100 14.50 6.93 -11.85
CA ALA A 100 15.11 6.00 -12.77
C ALA A 100 14.33 5.99 -14.07
N THR A 101 14.97 6.30 -15.19
CA THR A 101 14.35 6.10 -16.50
C THR A 101 14.83 4.78 -17.06
N PHE A 102 13.89 3.95 -17.49
CA PHE A 102 14.20 2.69 -18.14
C PHE A 102 13.39 2.51 -19.43
N GLY A 103 13.95 1.73 -20.35
CA GLY A 103 13.21 1.25 -21.50
C GLY A 103 12.50 -0.05 -21.18
N LEU A 104 11.30 -0.20 -21.72
CA LEU A 104 10.54 -1.43 -21.75
C LEU A 104 10.35 -1.83 -23.21
N VAL A 105 10.89 -2.97 -23.61
CA VAL A 105 10.68 -3.54 -24.94
C VAL A 105 9.42 -4.39 -24.91
N LEU A 106 8.45 -4.01 -25.74
CA LEU A 106 7.20 -4.74 -25.94
C LEU A 106 7.41 -5.95 -26.87
N ASP A 107 6.41 -6.82 -26.97
CA ASP A 107 6.48 -8.08 -27.74
C ASP A 107 6.73 -7.85 -29.24
N ASP A 108 6.38 -6.67 -29.76
CA ASP A 108 6.63 -6.24 -31.14
C ASP A 108 8.00 -5.57 -31.34
N GLY A 109 8.83 -5.53 -30.30
CA GLY A 109 10.17 -4.91 -30.31
C GLY A 109 10.15 -3.40 -30.12
N ALA A 110 8.99 -2.76 -29.98
CA ALA A 110 8.91 -1.33 -29.70
C ALA A 110 9.40 -1.03 -28.28
N THR A 111 10.17 0.05 -28.11
CA THR A 111 10.68 0.46 -26.79
C THR A 111 9.87 1.64 -26.25
N LEU A 112 9.22 1.43 -25.11
CA LEU A 112 8.59 2.49 -24.31
C LEU A 112 9.57 3.04 -23.28
N THR A 113 9.61 4.36 -23.13
CA THR A 113 10.40 4.99 -22.07
C THR A 113 9.52 5.26 -20.85
N ILE A 114 9.83 4.63 -19.72
CA ILE A 114 9.07 4.76 -18.48
C ILE A 114 9.94 5.41 -17.41
N THR A 115 9.39 6.41 -16.72
CA THR A 115 10.07 7.05 -15.58
C THR A 115 9.59 6.38 -14.30
N GLY A 116 10.45 5.68 -13.57
CA GLY A 116 10.17 5.24 -12.20
C GLY A 116 10.59 6.28 -11.17
N THR A 117 9.82 6.42 -10.09
CA THR A 117 10.31 7.08 -8.88
C THR A 117 11.04 6.07 -8.01
N THR A 118 12.11 6.49 -7.38
CA THR A 118 12.93 5.66 -6.47
C THR A 118 12.25 5.36 -5.12
N TYR A 119 10.95 5.64 -4.99
CA TYR A 119 10.28 5.83 -3.70
C TYR A 119 9.15 4.83 -3.39
N ASN A 120 8.96 3.79 -4.20
CA ASN A 120 7.93 2.78 -3.93
C ASN A 120 8.54 1.43 -3.51
N ASP A 121 8.16 1.02 -2.30
CA ASP A 121 8.52 -0.15 -1.47
C ASP A 121 8.30 -1.54 -2.12
N LEU A 122 8.19 -1.63 -3.45
CA LEU A 122 7.82 -2.88 -4.12
C LEU A 122 8.81 -3.39 -5.16
N LEU A 123 10.03 -2.83 -5.27
CA LEU A 123 11.25 -3.48 -5.82
C LEU A 123 12.38 -2.48 -6.16
N TRP A 124 12.21 -1.18 -5.88
CA TRP A 124 13.21 -0.15 -6.15
C TRP A 124 13.82 0.37 -4.85
N ASP A 125 14.76 -0.37 -4.27
CA ASP A 125 15.65 0.21 -3.27
C ASP A 125 16.78 0.91 -4.04
N VAL A 126 16.62 2.22 -4.28
CA VAL A 126 17.73 3.07 -4.75
C VAL A 126 18.36 3.70 -3.51
N THR A 127 18.85 2.85 -2.61
CA THR A 127 19.91 3.26 -1.70
C THR A 127 21.22 3.30 -2.49
N GLU A 128 22.06 4.31 -2.21
CA GLU A 128 23.31 4.60 -2.94
C GLU A 128 24.28 3.41 -3.13
N ASN A 129 24.03 2.25 -2.51
CA ASN A 129 24.91 1.08 -2.54
C ASN A 129 24.24 -0.28 -2.87
N GLU A 130 22.92 -0.40 -3.06
CA GLU A 130 22.27 -1.69 -3.36
C GLU A 130 21.11 -1.57 -4.36
N SER A 131 21.40 -1.01 -5.53
CA SER A 131 20.47 -1.08 -6.65
C SER A 131 20.42 -2.52 -7.19
N ARG A 132 19.42 -3.29 -6.74
CA ARG A 132 19.03 -4.56 -7.37
C ARG A 132 18.38 -4.26 -8.72
N PHE A 133 19.19 -3.91 -9.70
CA PHE A 133 18.70 -3.68 -11.06
C PHE A 133 18.20 -5.00 -11.65
N LEU A 134 17.02 -4.95 -12.28
CA LEU A 134 16.54 -6.06 -13.08
C LEU A 134 17.48 -6.23 -14.29
N PRO A 135 17.93 -7.46 -14.60
CA PRO A 135 18.83 -7.68 -15.71
C PRO A 135 18.13 -7.29 -17.02
N GLU A 136 18.91 -6.76 -17.96
CA GLU A 136 18.43 -6.50 -19.32
C GLU A 136 17.94 -7.79 -19.97
N GLY A 137 16.82 -7.71 -20.68
CA GLY A 137 16.11 -8.87 -21.23
C GLY A 137 15.29 -9.66 -20.21
N ALA A 138 15.20 -9.22 -18.95
CA ALA A 138 14.28 -9.85 -18.00
C ALA A 138 12.83 -9.51 -18.37
N GLY A 139 11.96 -10.53 -18.41
CA GLY A 139 10.52 -10.34 -18.47
C GLY A 139 10.02 -9.61 -17.24
N VAL A 140 9.30 -8.51 -17.47
CA VAL A 140 8.79 -7.61 -16.42
C VAL A 140 7.35 -7.21 -16.69
N VAL A 141 6.63 -6.99 -15.58
CA VAL A 141 5.31 -6.39 -15.56
C VAL A 141 5.43 -5.02 -14.89
N VAL A 142 5.06 -3.97 -15.61
CA VAL A 142 5.19 -2.58 -15.16
C VAL A 142 3.81 -1.98 -15.01
N GLN A 143 3.45 -1.63 -13.78
CA GLN A 143 2.29 -0.80 -13.52
C GLN A 143 2.72 0.67 -13.60
N ALA A 144 2.19 1.42 -14.57
CA ALA A 144 2.52 2.83 -14.76
C ALA A 144 1.28 3.72 -14.76
N ARG A 145 1.46 4.95 -14.28
CA ARG A 145 0.45 6.01 -14.30
C ARG A 145 0.74 6.97 -15.44
N ALA A 146 -0.28 7.32 -16.22
CA ALA A 146 -0.17 8.38 -17.22
C ALA A 146 -0.04 9.76 -16.54
N LEU A 147 0.94 10.53 -16.98
CA LEU A 147 1.17 11.92 -16.62
C LEU A 147 0.88 12.83 -17.82
N GLU A 148 0.96 14.14 -17.61
CA GLU A 148 0.90 15.11 -18.70
C GLU A 148 1.99 14.86 -19.75
N ASN A 149 1.66 15.16 -21.02
CA ASN A 149 2.55 15.03 -22.18
C ASN A 149 2.99 13.58 -22.47
N ASP A 150 2.07 12.62 -22.35
CA ASP A 150 2.28 11.19 -22.64
C ASP A 150 3.42 10.53 -21.84
N ARG A 151 3.79 11.15 -20.71
CA ARG A 151 4.80 10.60 -19.82
C ARG A 151 4.21 9.49 -18.97
N LEU A 152 4.93 8.38 -18.82
CA LEU A 152 4.53 7.28 -17.97
C LEU A 152 5.37 7.25 -16.69
N LEU A 153 4.70 7.16 -15.55
CA LEU A 153 5.31 7.02 -14.24
C LEU A 153 5.15 5.60 -13.71
N ALA A 154 6.23 4.81 -13.64
CA ALA A 154 6.17 3.49 -13.02
C ALA A 154 5.87 3.61 -11.53
N TYR A 155 4.82 2.92 -11.09
CA TYR A 155 4.41 2.79 -9.71
C TYR A 155 4.87 1.46 -9.10
N THR A 156 4.90 0.40 -9.91
CA THR A 156 5.38 -0.93 -9.52
C THR A 156 6.03 -1.60 -10.72
N VAL A 157 7.14 -2.29 -10.50
CA VAL A 157 7.83 -3.11 -11.51
C VAL A 157 8.05 -4.46 -10.88
N PHE A 158 7.52 -5.51 -11.50
CA PHE A 158 7.64 -6.88 -11.04
C PHE A 158 8.43 -7.69 -12.07
N GLN A 159 9.39 -8.49 -11.62
CA GLN A 159 10.12 -9.41 -12.48
C GLN A 159 9.38 -10.74 -12.56
N GLY A 160 8.97 -11.11 -13.77
CA GLY A 160 8.21 -12.34 -14.02
C GLY A 160 7.13 -12.15 -15.08
N THR A 161 6.26 -13.15 -15.20
CA THR A 161 5.15 -13.12 -16.15
C THR A 161 3.93 -12.39 -15.59
N HIS A 162 2.98 -12.05 -16.47
CA HIS A 162 1.71 -11.46 -16.07
C HIS A 162 0.91 -12.38 -15.12
N ASP A 163 0.91 -13.70 -15.35
CA ASP A 163 0.21 -14.64 -14.48
C ASP A 163 0.85 -14.72 -13.09
N GLU A 164 2.19 -14.75 -13.02
CA GLU A 164 2.93 -14.71 -11.75
C GLU A 164 2.65 -13.41 -10.98
N PHE A 165 2.55 -12.28 -11.69
CA PHE A 165 2.18 -11.00 -11.11
C PHE A 165 0.76 -11.02 -10.51
N ARG A 166 -0.21 -11.59 -11.24
CA ARG A 166 -1.60 -11.73 -10.75
C ARG A 166 -1.71 -12.61 -9.51
N ASP A 167 -0.88 -13.65 -9.41
CA ASP A 167 -0.82 -14.51 -8.22
C ASP A 167 -0.08 -13.85 -7.03
N TYR A 168 0.88 -12.97 -7.32
CA TYR A 168 1.67 -12.27 -6.31
C TYR A 168 0.91 -11.11 -5.64
N MET A 169 0.20 -10.28 -6.43
CA MET A 169 -0.44 -9.06 -5.92
C MET A 169 -1.44 -9.28 -4.76
N PRO A 170 -2.30 -10.32 -4.76
CA PRO A 170 -3.17 -10.63 -3.64
C PRO A 170 -2.40 -10.94 -2.33
N ARG A 171 -1.22 -11.56 -2.43
CA ARG A 171 -0.36 -11.82 -1.26
C ARG A 171 0.16 -10.52 -0.67
N TYR A 172 0.53 -9.57 -1.52
CA TYR A 172 0.94 -8.24 -1.08
C TYR A 172 -0.23 -7.46 -0.45
N ALA A 173 -1.44 -7.57 -1.03
CA ALA A 173 -2.66 -6.96 -0.51
C ALA A 173 -3.08 -7.52 0.87
N THR A 174 -2.61 -8.71 1.24
CA THR A 174 -2.94 -9.35 2.53
C THR A 174 -2.46 -8.53 3.73
N MET A 175 -1.27 -7.92 3.67
CA MET A 175 -0.75 -7.13 4.79
C MET A 175 -1.59 -5.87 5.09
N PRO A 176 -1.94 -5.03 4.10
CA PRO A 176 -2.91 -3.95 4.29
C PRO A 176 -4.26 -4.43 4.84
N LEU A 177 -4.79 -5.56 4.34
CA LEU A 177 -6.07 -6.10 4.80
C LEU A 177 -6.02 -6.52 6.28
N VAL A 178 -5.00 -7.28 6.68
CA VAL A 178 -4.79 -7.69 8.07
C VAL A 178 -4.60 -6.47 8.97
N THR A 179 -3.88 -5.46 8.50
CA THR A 179 -3.71 -4.18 9.21
C THR A 179 -5.07 -3.48 9.38
N ALA A 180 -5.90 -3.42 8.34
CA ALA A 180 -7.21 -2.80 8.40
C ALA A 180 -8.14 -3.48 9.41
N ILE A 181 -8.22 -4.82 9.36
CA ILE A 181 -9.06 -5.62 10.26
C ILE A 181 -8.59 -5.48 11.71
N SER A 182 -7.29 -5.63 11.97
CA SER A 182 -6.75 -5.55 13.32
C SER A 182 -6.90 -4.15 13.93
N SER A 183 -6.68 -3.09 13.15
CA SER A 183 -6.92 -1.71 13.58
C SER A 183 -8.39 -1.42 13.86
N LEU A 184 -9.31 -1.98 13.07
CA LEU A 184 -10.76 -1.85 13.30
C LEU A 184 -11.18 -2.54 14.60
N ILE A 185 -10.70 -3.76 14.84
CA ILE A 185 -10.96 -4.51 16.08
C ILE A 185 -10.45 -3.72 17.29
N LEU A 186 -9.21 -3.20 17.21
CA LEU A 186 -8.63 -2.37 18.27
C LEU A 186 -9.50 -1.14 18.56
N ALA A 187 -9.96 -0.44 17.51
CA ALA A 187 -10.80 0.73 17.66
C ALA A 187 -12.13 0.40 18.35
N VAL A 188 -12.79 -0.68 17.94
CA VAL A 188 -14.02 -1.16 18.56
C VAL A 188 -13.80 -1.52 20.02
N ILE A 189 -12.71 -2.21 20.36
CA ILE A 189 -12.37 -2.58 21.74
C ILE A 189 -12.19 -1.31 22.60
N CYS A 190 -11.43 -0.34 22.11
CA CYS A 190 -11.17 0.93 22.79
C CYS A 190 -12.45 1.74 23.05
N VAL A 191 -13.46 1.63 22.19
CA VAL A 191 -14.78 2.21 22.43
C VAL A 191 -15.61 1.35 23.37
N VAL A 192 -15.81 0.06 23.08
CA VAL A 192 -16.81 -0.75 23.79
C VAL A 192 -16.44 -1.01 25.26
N LEU A 193 -15.19 -1.33 25.55
CA LEU A 193 -14.76 -1.70 26.90
C LEU A 193 -15.00 -0.63 27.96
N PRO A 194 -14.62 0.65 27.77
CA PRO A 194 -14.85 1.67 28.81
C PRO A 194 -16.33 1.92 29.09
N PHE A 195 -17.19 1.94 28.07
CA PHE A 195 -18.63 2.12 28.28
C PHE A 195 -19.25 0.90 28.98
N TYR A 196 -18.83 -0.30 28.63
CA TYR A 196 -19.27 -1.52 29.31
C TYR A 196 -18.87 -1.52 30.80
N LYS A 197 -17.61 -1.21 31.10
CA LYS A 197 -17.11 -1.12 32.48
C LYS A 197 -17.84 -0.03 33.26
N ARG A 198 -18.02 1.16 32.67
CA ARG A 198 -18.74 2.29 33.30
C ARG A 198 -20.16 1.93 33.74
N ARG A 199 -20.89 1.15 32.93
CA ARG A 199 -22.26 0.69 33.25
C ARG A 199 -22.32 -0.24 34.46
N LYS A 200 -21.26 -1.00 34.74
CA LYS A 200 -21.20 -1.96 35.85
C LYS A 200 -20.78 -1.35 37.18
N LEU A 201 -20.29 -0.12 37.18
CA LEU A 201 -19.81 0.53 38.39
C LEU A 201 -20.92 1.40 39.03
N PRO A 202 -20.97 1.47 40.37
CA PRO A 202 -21.86 2.38 41.08
C PRO A 202 -21.58 3.83 40.66
N ALA A 203 -22.62 4.68 40.79
CA ALA A 203 -22.59 6.08 40.37
C ALA A 203 -21.41 6.85 40.95
#